data_AF-A0A1Q5PL32-F1
#
_entry.id   AF-A0A1Q5PL32-F1
#
_cell.length_a   1.000
_cell.length_b   1.000
_cell.length_c   1.000
_cell.angle_alpha   90.00
_cell.angle_beta   90.00
_cell.angle_gamma   90.00
#
_symmetry.space_group_name_H-M   'P 1'
#
loop_
_entity.id
_entity.type
_entity.pdbx_description
1 polymer ?
#
loop_
_entity_poly.entity_id
_entity_poly.type
_entity_poly.pdbx_seq_one_letter_code
_entity_poly.pdbx_strand_id
1 'polypeptide(L)'
;MKTPTRDSVVRLVLVFSFYLLAPLLPSLIDYFTQDIYLVSSWTIMILLLGHPAFTFAISLWDGIVKGFGWWWVIAPPLLLLPSVFIFYNESALIYCLFVAIAGTMGSGVGLLLRSSK
;
A
#
# COMPACT_ATOMS: atom_id res chain seq x y z
N MET A 1 -10.47 21.34 2.60
CA MET A 1 -10.08 19.92 2.83
C MET A 1 -9.21 19.83 4.07
N LYS A 2 -9.39 18.81 4.92
CA LYS A 2 -8.55 18.60 6.12
C LYS A 2 -7.14 18.18 5.69
N THR A 3 -6.10 18.67 6.34
CA THR A 3 -4.71 18.25 6.05
C THR A 3 -4.33 16.99 6.85
N PRO A 4 -3.37 16.17 6.36
CA PRO A 4 -2.91 15.01 7.10
C PRO A 4 -2.28 15.42 8.43
N THR A 5 -2.65 14.72 9.50
CA THR A 5 -2.06 14.91 10.82
C THR A 5 -0.70 14.21 10.91
N ARG A 6 0.13 14.56 11.92
CA ARG A 6 1.41 13.87 12.15
C ARG A 6 1.25 12.35 12.23
N ASP A 7 0.22 11.87 12.92
CA ASP A 7 -0.06 10.42 13.04
C ASP A 7 -0.42 9.80 11.69
N SER A 8 -1.21 10.50 10.87
CA SER A 8 -1.57 10.05 9.52
C SER A 8 -0.34 10.02 8.60
N VAL A 9 0.58 10.97 8.75
CA VAL A 9 1.87 10.96 8.04
C VAL A 9 2.73 9.77 8.47
N VAL A 10 2.82 9.47 9.78
CA VAL A 10 3.53 8.27 10.25
C VAL A 10 2.95 7.00 9.64
N ARG A 11 1.63 6.90 9.53
CA ARG A 11 0.93 5.78 8.88
C ARG A 11 1.26 5.68 7.38
N LEU A 12 1.35 6.81 6.68
CA LEU A 12 1.80 6.82 5.29
C LEU A 12 3.27 6.41 5.15
N VAL A 13 4.14 6.81 6.10
CA VAL A 13 5.53 6.34 6.14
C VAL A 13 5.58 4.83 6.35
N LEU A 14 4.72 4.24 7.19
CA LEU A 14 4.65 2.78 7.34
C LEU A 14 4.26 2.09 6.04
N VAL A 15 3.28 2.63 5.31
CA VAL A 15 2.88 2.13 3.98
C VAL A 15 4.03 2.22 2.99
N PHE A 16 4.72 3.36 2.94
CA PHE A 16 5.87 3.54 2.06
C PHE A 16 7.02 2.58 2.37
N SER A 17 7.36 2.42 3.65
CA SER A 17 8.38 1.46 4.09
C SER A 17 8.00 0.04 3.67
N PHE A 18 6.74 -0.36 3.83
CA PHE A 18 6.28 -1.67 3.37
C PHE A 18 6.41 -1.83 1.85
N TYR A 19 6.09 -0.78 1.07
CA TYR A 19 6.25 -0.80 -0.39
C TYR A 19 7.68 -0.99 -0.85
N LEU A 20 8.65 -0.46 -0.12
CA LEU A 20 10.07 -0.63 -0.43
C LEU A 20 10.64 -1.96 0.06
N LEU A 21 10.12 -2.50 1.17
CA LEU A 21 10.66 -3.71 1.78
C LEU A 21 10.06 -5.00 1.22
N ALA A 22 8.76 -5.02 0.85
CA ALA A 22 8.13 -6.23 0.35
C ALA A 22 8.78 -6.82 -0.93
N PRO A 23 9.22 -6.02 -1.92
CA PRO A 23 9.90 -6.54 -3.11
C PRO A 23 11.22 -7.28 -2.82
N LEU A 24 11.84 -7.04 -1.66
CA LEU A 24 13.06 -7.75 -1.25
C LEU A 24 12.82 -9.25 -1.04
N LEU A 25 11.58 -9.67 -0.77
CA LEU A 25 11.25 -11.09 -0.62
C LEU A 25 11.38 -11.84 -1.95
N PRO A 26 10.71 -11.45 -3.07
CA PRO A 26 10.99 -12.02 -4.38
C PRO A 26 12.45 -11.97 -4.79
N SER A 27 13.19 -10.88 -4.49
CA SER A 27 14.63 -10.80 -4.78
C SER A 27 15.46 -11.81 -3.99
N LEU A 28 15.12 -12.06 -2.73
CA LEU A 28 15.78 -13.08 -1.91
C LEU A 28 15.46 -14.49 -2.42
N ILE A 29 14.21 -14.73 -2.82
CA ILE A 29 13.81 -16.00 -3.42
C ILE A 29 14.61 -16.25 -4.70
N ASP A 30 14.70 -15.25 -5.58
CA ASP A 30 15.47 -15.32 -6.82
C ASP A 30 16.93 -15.72 -6.56
N TYR A 31 17.55 -15.08 -5.56
CA TYR A 31 18.93 -15.37 -5.15
C TYR A 31 19.16 -16.84 -4.76
N PHE A 32 18.20 -17.49 -4.08
CA PHE A 32 18.36 -18.87 -3.61
C PHE A 32 17.85 -19.93 -4.58
N THR A 33 16.76 -19.66 -5.30
CA THR A 33 16.07 -20.69 -6.09
C THR A 33 16.38 -20.59 -7.57
N GLN A 34 16.69 -19.40 -8.09
CA GLN A 34 16.79 -19.11 -9.53
C GLN A 34 15.55 -19.60 -10.32
N ASP A 35 14.40 -19.70 -9.65
CA ASP A 35 13.14 -20.16 -10.24
C ASP A 35 12.29 -18.96 -10.63
N ILE A 36 12.30 -18.64 -11.93
CA ILE A 36 11.58 -17.50 -12.49
C ILE A 36 10.07 -17.55 -12.26
N TYR A 37 9.46 -18.75 -12.24
CA TYR A 37 8.01 -18.88 -12.05
C TYR A 37 7.63 -18.61 -10.61
N LEU A 38 8.45 -19.08 -9.66
CA LEU A 38 8.26 -18.80 -8.25
C LEU A 38 8.40 -17.29 -7.97
N VAL A 39 9.48 -16.67 -8.43
CA VAL A 39 9.75 -15.22 -8.27
C VAL A 39 8.61 -14.37 -8.86
N SER A 40 8.14 -14.72 -10.06
CA SER A 40 7.04 -14.01 -10.72
C SER A 40 5.72 -14.15 -9.94
N SER A 41 5.45 -15.34 -9.41
CA SER A 41 4.24 -15.60 -8.61
C SER A 41 4.22 -14.74 -7.33
N TRP A 42 5.35 -14.69 -6.60
CA TRP A 42 5.47 -13.85 -5.41
C TRP A 42 5.38 -12.36 -5.73
N THR A 43 5.99 -11.93 -6.83
CA THR A 43 5.95 -10.55 -7.30
C THR A 43 4.51 -10.10 -7.57
N ILE A 44 3.75 -10.88 -8.33
CA ILE A 44 2.34 -10.59 -8.63
C ILE A 44 1.49 -10.64 -7.36
N MET A 45 1.73 -11.60 -6.46
CA MET A 45 1.00 -11.70 -5.20
C MET A 45 1.20 -10.45 -4.32
N ILE A 46 2.41 -9.93 -4.24
CA ILE A 46 2.72 -8.71 -3.48
C ILE A 46 2.05 -7.49 -4.11
N LEU A 47 2.16 -7.34 -5.44
CA LEU A 47 1.57 -6.20 -6.17
C LEU A 47 0.03 -6.20 -6.10
N LEU A 48 -0.60 -7.35 -6.28
CA LEU A 48 -2.06 -7.47 -6.36
C LEU A 48 -2.73 -7.56 -4.99
N LEU A 49 -2.11 -8.23 -4.02
CA LEU A 49 -2.72 -8.50 -2.72
C LEU A 49 -1.94 -7.89 -1.57
N GLY A 50 -0.63 -8.06 -1.52
CA GLY A 50 0.22 -7.58 -0.41
C GLY A 50 0.11 -6.07 -0.18
N HIS A 51 0.46 -5.27 -1.19
CA HIS A 51 0.39 -3.81 -1.10
C HIS A 51 -1.04 -3.30 -0.87
N PRO A 52 -2.06 -3.72 -1.63
CA PRO A 52 -3.43 -3.25 -1.40
C PRO A 52 -3.97 -3.65 -0.02
N ALA A 53 -3.77 -4.90 0.44
CA ALA A 53 -4.24 -5.34 1.75
C ALA A 53 -3.59 -4.56 2.90
N PHE A 54 -2.27 -4.34 2.83
CA PHE A 54 -1.57 -3.55 3.84
C PHE A 54 -2.06 -2.09 3.85
N THR A 55 -2.24 -1.50 2.67
CA THR A 55 -2.76 -0.14 2.51
C THR A 55 -4.16 -0.01 3.10
N PHE A 56 -5.04 -0.96 2.81
CA PHE A 56 -6.39 -1.03 3.36
C PHE A 56 -6.37 -1.10 4.88
N ALA A 57 -5.54 -1.97 5.46
CA ALA A 57 -5.45 -2.14 6.92
C ALA A 57 -5.00 -0.84 7.61
N ILE A 58 -3.97 -0.18 7.08
CA ILE A 58 -3.46 1.06 7.67
C ILE A 58 -4.44 2.22 7.46
N SER A 59 -5.06 2.33 6.28
CA SER A 59 -6.04 3.39 6.02
C SER A 59 -7.33 3.19 6.82
N LEU A 60 -7.74 1.94 7.05
CA LEU A 60 -8.81 1.56 7.96
C LEU A 60 -8.53 2.03 9.38
N TRP A 61 -7.34 1.73 9.89
CA TRP A 61 -6.91 2.21 11.19
C TRP A 61 -6.92 3.75 11.26
N ASP A 62 -6.46 4.43 10.21
CA ASP A 62 -6.53 5.89 10.14
C ASP A 62 -7.96 6.42 10.13
N GLY A 63 -8.84 5.81 9.35
CA GLY A 63 -10.26 6.12 9.27
C GLY A 63 -10.98 6.00 10.62
N ILE A 64 -10.74 4.92 11.36
CA ILE A 64 -11.34 4.68 12.68
C ILE A 64 -10.92 5.78 13.66
N VAL A 65 -9.64 6.16 13.67
CA VAL A 65 -9.09 7.08 14.68
C VAL A 65 -9.34 8.55 14.32
N LYS A 66 -9.23 8.92 13.04
CA LYS A 66 -9.19 10.32 12.58
C LYS A 66 -10.35 10.71 11.66
N GLY A 67 -11.18 9.75 11.25
CA GLY A 67 -12.18 9.89 10.19
C GLY A 67 -11.57 9.76 8.79
N PHE A 68 -12.39 9.96 7.77
CA PHE A 68 -11.95 9.85 6.37
C PHE A 68 -10.87 10.89 6.03
N GLY A 69 -9.79 10.43 5.38
CA GLY A 69 -8.69 11.27 4.90
C GLY A 69 -8.55 11.20 3.39
N TRP A 70 -8.82 12.29 2.68
CA TRP A 70 -8.71 12.34 1.21
C TRP A 70 -7.29 12.03 0.70
N TRP A 71 -6.26 12.23 1.53
CA TRP A 71 -4.89 11.85 1.20
C TRP A 71 -4.72 10.34 0.97
N TRP A 72 -5.60 9.49 1.54
CA TRP A 72 -5.58 8.04 1.27
C TRP A 72 -5.97 7.66 -0.16
N VAL A 73 -6.52 8.60 -0.93
CA VAL A 73 -6.80 8.41 -2.36
C VAL A 73 -5.53 8.56 -3.20
N ILE A 74 -4.68 9.55 -2.86
CA ILE A 74 -3.57 10.00 -3.71
C ILE A 74 -2.21 9.58 -3.16
N ALA A 75 -2.01 9.54 -1.85
CA ALA A 75 -0.71 9.24 -1.27
C ALA A 75 -0.26 7.80 -1.53
N PRO A 76 -1.09 6.74 -1.33
CA PRO A 76 -0.66 5.37 -1.62
C PRO A 76 -0.14 5.15 -3.05
N PRO A 77 -0.83 5.56 -4.14
CA PRO A 77 -0.29 5.37 -5.48
C PRO A 77 1.03 6.12 -5.69
N LEU A 78 1.16 7.36 -5.19
CA LEU A 78 2.42 8.12 -5.31
C LEU A 78 3.58 7.46 -4.55
N LEU A 79 3.31 6.91 -3.36
CA LEU A 79 4.30 6.22 -2.55
C LEU A 79 4.71 4.86 -3.15
N LEU A 80 3.87 4.25 -3.99
CA LEU A 80 4.20 3.01 -4.69
C LEU A 80 5.18 3.25 -5.86
N LEU A 81 5.17 4.43 -6.47
CA LEU A 81 5.99 4.74 -7.65
C LEU A 81 7.49 4.45 -7.48
N PRO A 82 8.16 4.84 -6.38
CA PRO A 82 9.56 4.49 -6.18
C PRO A 82 9.82 2.98 -6.21
N SER A 83 8.92 2.17 -5.62
CA SER A 83 9.03 0.72 -5.67
C SER A 83 8.88 0.18 -7.09
N VAL A 84 7.92 0.72 -7.86
CA VAL A 84 7.73 0.40 -9.29
C VAL A 84 8.99 0.62 -10.11
N PHE A 85 9.66 1.76 -9.94
CA PHE A 85 10.85 2.08 -10.74
C PHE A 85 12.15 1.42 -10.24
N ILE A 86 12.20 0.96 -8.99
CA ILE A 86 13.39 0.30 -8.42
C ILE A 86 13.35 -1.22 -8.62
N PHE A 87 12.20 -1.85 -8.37
CA PHE A 87 12.10 -3.31 -8.29
C PHE A 87 11.24 -3.94 -9.38
N TYR A 88 10.38 -3.17 -10.03
CA TYR A 88 9.42 -3.67 -11.01
C TYR A 88 9.65 -3.04 -12.39
N ASN A 89 8.70 -3.23 -13.30
CA ASN A 89 8.71 -2.61 -14.63
C ASN A 89 7.48 -1.70 -14.79
N GLU A 90 7.44 -0.93 -15.87
CA GLU A 90 6.38 0.07 -16.14
C GLU A 90 4.96 -0.53 -16.16
N SER A 91 4.80 -1.82 -16.51
CA SER A 91 3.48 -2.47 -16.49
C SER A 91 2.91 -2.56 -15.06
N ALA A 92 3.75 -2.48 -14.03
CA ALA A 92 3.31 -2.48 -12.65
C ALA A 92 2.63 -1.17 -12.21
N LEU A 93 2.64 -0.12 -13.04
CA LEU A 93 1.91 1.12 -12.78
C LEU A 93 0.40 0.88 -12.60
N ILE A 94 -0.17 -0.15 -13.23
CA ILE A 94 -1.58 -0.49 -13.06
C ILE A 94 -1.94 -0.82 -11.60
N TYR A 95 -0.98 -1.33 -10.81
CA TYR A 95 -1.20 -1.66 -9.40
C TYR A 95 -1.37 -0.42 -8.50
N CYS A 96 -0.98 0.78 -8.98
CA CYS A 96 -1.29 2.04 -8.31
C CYS A 96 -2.80 2.24 -8.12
N LEU A 97 -3.62 1.77 -9.08
CA LEU A 97 -5.08 1.83 -8.97
C LEU A 97 -5.60 1.00 -7.80
N PHE A 98 -5.04 -0.19 -7.58
CA PHE A 98 -5.48 -1.10 -6.51
C PHE A 98 -5.17 -0.54 -5.13
N VAL A 99 -3.98 0.05 -4.93
CA VAL A 99 -3.63 0.68 -3.65
C VAL A 99 -4.43 1.96 -3.40
N ALA A 100 -4.80 2.71 -4.45
CA ALA A 100 -5.69 3.88 -4.32
C ALA A 100 -7.11 3.47 -3.89
N ILE A 101 -7.66 2.43 -4.53
CA ILE A 101 -8.95 1.86 -4.16
C ILE A 101 -8.91 1.34 -2.71
N ALA A 102 -7.89 0.55 -2.37
CA ALA A 102 -7.72 0.01 -1.03
C ALA A 102 -7.57 1.10 0.04
N GLY A 103 -6.76 2.13 -0.22
CA GLY A 103 -6.59 3.28 0.67
C GLY A 103 -7.91 4.00 0.92
N THR A 104 -8.64 4.31 -0.16
CA THR A 104 -9.94 4.97 -0.12
C THR A 104 -10.98 4.15 0.64
N MET A 105 -11.11 2.86 0.29
CA MET A 105 -12.06 1.95 0.92
C MET A 105 -11.76 1.77 2.40
N GLY A 106 -10.50 1.54 2.79
CA GLY A 106 -10.16 1.36 4.20
C GLY A 106 -10.47 2.61 5.00
N SER A 107 -10.05 3.80 4.54
CA SER A 107 -10.36 5.06 5.24
C SER A 107 -11.88 5.32 5.32
N GLY A 108 -12.63 5.00 4.27
CA GLY A 108 -14.09 5.12 4.22
C GLY A 108 -14.79 4.17 5.19
N VAL A 109 -14.44 2.88 5.16
CA VAL A 109 -14.95 1.88 6.11
C VAL A 109 -14.59 2.26 7.55
N GLY A 110 -13.37 2.76 7.78
CA GLY A 110 -12.94 3.19 9.09
C GLY A 110 -13.75 4.36 9.64
N LEU A 111 -14.12 5.31 8.78
CA LEU A 111 -15.06 6.38 9.14
C LEU A 111 -16.42 5.80 9.58
N LEU A 112 -16.95 4.80 8.87
CA LEU A 112 -18.24 4.18 9.21
C LEU A 112 -18.19 3.39 10.52
N LEU A 113 -17.04 2.76 10.83
CA LEU A 113 -16.83 2.03 12.08
C LEU A 113 -16.48 2.93 13.27
N ARG A 114 -16.22 4.21 13.03
CA ARG A 114 -15.88 5.16 14.09
C ARG A 114 -17.09 5.38 14.99
N SER A 115 -17.02 4.89 16.22
CA SER A 115 -18.03 5.16 17.24
C SER A 115 -18.01 6.66 17.60
N SER A 116 -19.16 7.34 17.45
CA SER A 116 -19.39 8.68 17.97
C SER A 116 -19.51 8.60 19.49
N LYS A 117 -18.38 8.61 20.20
CA LYS A 117 -18.36 9.04 21.60
C LYS A 117 -17.86 10.47 21.67
#